data_AF-A0AAU5GG50-F1
#
_entry.id   AF-A0AAU5GG50-F1
#
_cell.length_a   1.000
_cell.length_b   1.000
_cell.length_c   1.000
_cell.angle_alpha   90.00
_cell.angle_beta   90.00
_cell.angle_gamma   90.00
#
_symmetry.space_group_name_H-M   'P 1'
#
loop_
_entity.id
_entity.type
_entity.pdbx_description
1 polymer ?
#
loop_
_entity_poly.entity_id
_entity_poly.type
_entity_poly.pdbx_seq_one_letter_code
_entity_poly.pdbx_strand_id
1 'polypeptide(L)'
;MTGEVRDWLHRLRKDDRTTARLVGQAIQALVEEGPDLGRPLVDRIKGSTLHHLKELRPGSAGDTEIRILFAFDPERSAVLLVAGDKAGRWTAWYRRAIPLAEERYTEWLDHLARRRHKETER
;
A
#
# COMPACT_ATOMS: atom_id res chain seq x y z
N MET A 1 -0.85 -1.70 -7.98
CA MET A 1 0.27 -1.16 -7.15
C MET A 1 1.14 -0.25 -7.99
N THR A 2 1.77 0.75 -7.38
CA THR A 2 2.73 1.66 -8.03
C THR A 2 4.05 0.96 -8.37
N GLY A 3 4.82 1.53 -9.28
CA GLY A 3 6.13 0.99 -9.67
C GLY A 3 7.12 0.97 -8.51
N GLU A 4 7.09 2.00 -7.67
CA GLU A 4 8.02 2.16 -6.56
C GLU A 4 7.77 1.15 -5.44
N VAL A 5 6.50 0.80 -5.18
CA VAL A 5 6.18 -0.29 -4.24
C VAL A 5 6.67 -1.63 -4.79
N ARG A 6 6.52 -1.87 -6.10
CA ARG A 6 7.03 -3.09 -6.75
C ARG A 6 8.55 -3.18 -6.60
N ASP A 7 9.27 -2.11 -6.88
CA ASP A 7 10.74 -2.09 -6.77
C ASP A 7 11.20 -2.22 -5.32
N TRP A 8 10.46 -1.65 -4.38
CA TRP A 8 10.70 -1.84 -2.96
C TRP A 8 10.53 -3.31 -2.53
N LEU A 9 9.45 -3.98 -2.95
CA LEU A 9 9.23 -5.41 -2.68
C LEU A 9 10.33 -6.28 -3.29
N HIS A 10 10.80 -5.96 -4.50
CA HIS A 10 11.91 -6.68 -5.13
C HIS A 10 13.21 -6.55 -4.34
N ARG A 11 13.52 -5.36 -3.82
CA ARG A 11 14.69 -5.16 -2.96
C ARG A 11 14.55 -5.89 -1.63
N LEU A 12 13.41 -5.76 -0.96
CA LEU A 12 13.14 -6.46 0.30
C LEU A 12 13.35 -7.97 0.16
N ARG A 13 12.88 -8.58 -0.94
CA ARG A 13 13.07 -10.02 -1.19
C ARG A 13 14.53 -10.43 -1.32
N LYS A 14 15.41 -9.53 -1.78
CA LYS A 14 16.86 -9.78 -1.86
C LYS A 14 17.54 -9.59 -0.52
N ASP A 15 17.16 -8.55 0.21
CA ASP A 15 17.87 -8.08 1.41
C ASP A 15 17.41 -8.81 2.68
N ASP A 16 16.10 -9.04 2.82
CA ASP A 16 15.49 -9.72 3.98
C ASP A 16 14.34 -10.63 3.53
N ARG A 17 14.69 -11.90 3.29
CA ARG A 17 13.74 -12.93 2.86
C ARG A 17 12.67 -13.24 3.90
N THR A 18 12.98 -13.12 5.19
CA THR A 18 12.03 -13.44 6.27
C THR A 18 10.94 -12.39 6.32
N THR A 19 11.31 -11.11 6.34
CA THR A 19 10.36 -10.00 6.29
C THR A 19 9.59 -10.00 4.96
N ALA A 20 10.27 -10.25 3.83
CA ALA A 20 9.59 -10.37 2.53
C ALA A 20 8.50 -11.44 2.51
N ARG A 21 8.72 -12.58 3.18
CA ARG A 21 7.71 -13.64 3.29
C ARG A 21 6.47 -13.16 4.05
N LEU A 22 6.66 -12.49 5.18
CA LEU A 22 5.57 -11.96 6.01
C LEU A 22 4.78 -10.86 5.29
N VAL A 23 5.48 -9.98 4.58
CA VAL A 23 4.85 -8.97 3.71
C VAL A 23 4.02 -9.64 2.61
N GLY A 24 4.56 -10.68 1.96
CA GLY A 24 3.84 -11.45 0.95
C GLY A 24 2.55 -12.07 1.48
N GLN A 25 2.59 -12.67 2.67
CA GLN A 25 1.41 -13.25 3.32
C GLN A 25 0.34 -12.19 3.62
N ALA A 26 0.72 -11.01 4.09
CA ALA A 26 -0.23 -9.93 4.36
C ALA A 26 -0.85 -9.36 3.07
N ILE A 27 -0.07 -9.25 1.99
CA ILE A 27 -0.59 -8.84 0.68
C ILE A 27 -1.56 -9.89 0.15
N GLN A 28 -1.25 -11.18 0.32
CA GLN A 28 -2.14 -12.27 -0.09
C GLN A 28 -3.47 -12.21 0.67
N ALA A 29 -3.44 -12.05 2.01
CA ALA A 29 -4.65 -11.87 2.80
C ALA A 29 -5.48 -10.67 2.33
N LEU A 30 -4.83 -9.56 1.97
CA LEU A 30 -5.53 -8.38 1.43
C LEU A 30 -6.18 -8.66 0.06
N VAL A 31 -5.59 -9.51 -0.77
CA VAL A 31 -6.17 -9.92 -2.06
C VAL A 31 -7.36 -10.85 -1.83
N GLU A 32 -7.27 -11.77 -0.88
CA GLU A 32 -8.30 -12.77 -0.59
C GLU A 32 -9.52 -12.19 0.11
N GLU A 33 -9.30 -11.36 1.14
CA GLU A 33 -10.37 -10.79 1.97
C GLU A 33 -10.82 -9.41 1.50
N GLY A 34 -9.99 -8.70 0.72
CA GLY A 34 -10.35 -7.41 0.16
C GLY A 34 -10.74 -6.37 1.23
N PRO A 35 -11.85 -5.63 1.04
CA PRO A 35 -12.28 -4.58 1.97
C PRO A 35 -12.59 -5.05 3.40
N ASP A 36 -12.90 -6.34 3.58
CA ASP A 36 -13.29 -6.94 4.86
C ASP A 36 -12.08 -7.26 5.75
N LEU A 37 -10.85 -7.25 5.18
CA LEU A 37 -9.62 -7.40 5.96
C LEU A 37 -9.48 -6.26 6.97
N GLY A 38 -9.52 -6.63 8.24
CA GLY A 38 -9.51 -5.71 9.37
C GLY A 38 -8.25 -5.77 10.24
N ARG A 39 -8.40 -5.33 11.49
CA ARG A 39 -7.34 -5.45 12.49
C ARG A 39 -7.09 -6.94 12.82
N PRO A 40 -5.84 -7.35 13.10
CA PRO A 40 -4.66 -6.51 13.30
C PRO A 40 -3.86 -6.20 12.03
N LEU A 41 -4.20 -6.75 10.87
CA LEU A 41 -3.41 -6.55 9.64
C LEU A 41 -3.66 -5.19 8.98
N VAL A 42 -4.83 -4.59 9.15
CA VAL A 42 -5.19 -3.31 8.51
C VAL A 42 -5.63 -2.25 9.53
N ASP A 43 -5.29 -0.99 9.28
CA ASP A 43 -5.99 0.18 9.86
C ASP A 43 -6.38 1.20 8.81
N ARG A 44 -7.22 2.15 9.25
CA ARG A 44 -7.42 3.42 8.56
C ARG A 44 -6.30 4.42 8.94
N ILE A 45 -5.76 5.11 7.95
CA ILE A 45 -4.88 6.27 8.16
C ILE A 45 -5.70 7.48 8.60
N LYS A 46 -5.22 8.16 9.64
CA LYS A 46 -5.77 9.44 10.10
C LYS A 46 -4.96 10.60 9.50
N GLY A 47 -5.61 11.73 9.30
CA GLY A 47 -4.96 12.96 8.82
C GLY A 47 -4.66 12.99 7.32
N SER A 48 -5.20 12.04 6.56
CA SER A 48 -5.20 12.07 5.09
C SER A 48 -6.45 12.77 4.58
N THR A 49 -6.32 13.46 3.44
CA THR A 49 -7.46 13.98 2.66
C THR A 49 -8.26 12.85 2.01
N LEU A 50 -7.63 11.68 1.80
CA LEU A 50 -8.30 10.48 1.32
C LEU A 50 -8.96 9.72 2.49
N HIS A 51 -10.28 9.84 2.62
CA HIS A 51 -11.06 9.19 3.68
C HIS A 51 -10.94 7.67 3.75
N HIS A 52 -10.52 7.03 2.65
CA HIS A 52 -10.37 5.58 2.54
C HIS A 52 -8.91 5.12 2.46
N LEU A 53 -7.94 6.00 2.75
CA LEU A 53 -6.55 5.60 2.87
C LEU A 53 -6.36 4.67 4.07
N LYS A 54 -5.74 3.52 3.83
CA LYS A 54 -5.50 2.46 4.79
C LYS A 54 -4.01 2.14 4.87
N GLU A 55 -3.61 1.47 5.95
CA GLU A 55 -2.29 0.85 6.08
C GLU A 55 -2.41 -0.65 6.26
N LEU A 56 -1.54 -1.39 5.59
CA LEU A 56 -1.27 -2.79 5.85
C LEU A 56 -0.07 -2.89 6.81
N ARG A 57 -0.21 -3.76 7.81
CA ARG A 57 0.72 -3.97 8.91
C ARG A 57 1.20 -5.42 8.95
N PRO A 58 2.02 -5.85 7.98
CA PRO A 58 2.65 -7.15 8.05
C PRO A 58 3.55 -7.25 9.29
N GLY A 59 3.78 -8.48 9.74
CA GLY A 59 4.90 -8.77 10.63
C GLY A 59 6.23 -8.53 9.91
N SER A 60 7.30 -8.47 10.69
CA SER A 60 8.66 -8.25 10.20
C SER A 60 9.68 -8.89 11.14
N ALA A 61 10.90 -9.11 10.65
CA ALA A 61 12.00 -9.68 11.43
C ALA A 61 12.91 -8.58 12.01
N GLY A 62 13.59 -8.91 13.11
CA GLY A 62 14.48 -7.98 13.82
C GLY A 62 13.74 -6.75 14.32
N ASP A 63 14.38 -5.58 14.22
CA ASP A 63 13.85 -4.30 14.71
C ASP A 63 13.07 -3.52 13.64
N THR A 64 12.77 -4.13 12.49
CA THR A 64 12.06 -3.46 11.39
C THR A 64 10.57 -3.38 11.66
N GLU A 65 9.91 -2.36 11.13
CA GLU A 65 8.45 -2.19 11.22
C GLU A 65 7.89 -1.78 9.86
N ILE A 66 7.48 -2.78 9.08
CA ILE A 66 7.00 -2.55 7.72
C ILE A 66 5.57 -2.03 7.71
N ARG A 67 5.32 -0.96 6.95
CA ARG A 67 3.97 -0.44 6.66
C ARG A 67 3.80 -0.21 5.16
N ILE A 68 2.61 -0.52 4.66
CA ILE A 68 2.25 -0.26 3.27
C ILE A 68 0.95 0.54 3.25
N LEU A 69 1.00 1.77 2.73
CA LEU A 69 -0.19 2.59 2.52
C LEU A 69 -0.89 2.17 1.24
N PHE A 70 -2.21 2.01 1.31
CA PHE A 70 -3.01 1.57 0.19
C PHE A 70 -4.43 2.15 0.24
N ALA A 71 -5.10 2.13 -0.91
CA ALA A 71 -6.50 2.50 -1.07
C ALA A 71 -7.19 1.48 -1.99
N PHE A 72 -8.51 1.33 -1.89
CA PHE A 72 -9.29 0.61 -2.88
C PHE A 72 -9.73 1.58 -3.97
N ASP A 73 -9.49 1.22 -5.22
CA ASP A 73 -9.98 2.00 -6.36
C ASP A 73 -11.48 1.74 -6.62
N PRO A 74 -12.12 2.47 -7.55
CA PRO A 74 -13.54 2.29 -7.89
C PRO A 74 -13.91 0.87 -8.38
N GLU A 75 -12.94 0.09 -8.84
CA GLU A 75 -13.12 -1.31 -9.26
C GLU A 75 -12.93 -2.29 -8.09
N ARG A 76 -12.78 -1.78 -6.86
CA ARG A 76 -12.52 -2.53 -5.62
C ARG A 76 -11.19 -3.28 -5.63
N SER A 77 -10.23 -2.83 -6.43
CA SER A 77 -8.86 -3.36 -6.42
C SER A 77 -8.00 -2.61 -5.40
N ALA A 78 -7.25 -3.35 -4.59
CA ALA A 78 -6.30 -2.75 -3.64
C ALA A 78 -5.08 -2.18 -4.39
N VAL A 79 -4.87 -0.88 -4.28
CA VAL A 79 -3.75 -0.16 -4.87
C VAL A 79 -2.73 0.13 -3.78
N LEU A 80 -1.61 -0.60 -3.79
CA LEU A 80 -0.47 -0.31 -2.91
C LEU A 80 0.26 0.94 -3.43
N LEU A 81 0.39 1.97 -2.59
CA LEU A 81 0.83 3.32 -2.96
C LEU A 81 2.24 3.64 -2.43
N VAL A 82 2.51 3.32 -1.17
CA VAL A 82 3.79 3.60 -0.49
C VAL A 82 4.13 2.43 0.41
N ALA A 83 5.38 1.97 0.39
CA ALA A 83 5.89 0.95 1.29
C ALA A 83 7.18 1.43 1.95
N GLY A 84 7.40 1.06 3.21
CA GLY A 84 8.64 1.40 3.89
C GLY A 84 8.77 0.78 5.27
N ASP A 85 9.98 0.86 5.80
CA ASP A 85 10.31 0.53 7.18
C ASP A 85 10.23 1.81 8.04
N LYS A 86 9.48 1.71 9.12
CA LYS A 86 9.17 2.81 10.03
C LYS A 86 9.94 2.75 11.35
N ALA A 87 10.80 1.73 11.53
CA ALA A 87 11.60 1.56 12.74
C ALA A 87 12.26 2.88 13.21
N GLY A 88 11.95 3.28 14.44
CA GLY A 88 12.53 4.47 15.10
C GLY A 88 12.12 5.85 14.54
N ARG A 89 11.25 5.96 13.52
CA ARG A 89 10.93 7.24 12.84
C ARG A 89 9.45 7.45 12.53
N TRP A 90 8.59 7.11 13.49
CA TRP A 90 7.13 7.03 13.33
C TRP A 90 6.48 8.30 12.76
N THR A 91 6.68 9.45 13.41
CA THR A 91 6.02 10.71 13.01
C THR A 91 6.59 11.31 11.73
N ALA A 92 7.89 11.15 11.50
CA ALA A 92 8.55 11.66 10.29
C ALA A 92 8.12 10.87 9.05
N TRP A 93 7.94 9.56 9.19
CA TRP A 93 7.53 8.70 8.09
C TRP A 93 6.13 9.05 7.59
N TYR A 94 5.10 9.09 8.46
CA TYR A 94 3.73 9.40 8.02
C TYR A 94 3.60 10.80 7.41
N ARG A 95 4.30 11.80 7.95
CA ARG A 95 4.30 13.16 7.39
C ARG A 95 4.77 13.22 5.93
N ARG A 96 5.60 12.27 5.49
CA ARG A 96 6.06 12.16 4.10
C ARG A 96 5.24 11.15 3.29
N ALA A 97 4.92 10.01 3.91
CA ALA A 97 4.25 8.91 3.24
C ALA A 97 2.79 9.22 2.90
N ILE A 98 2.07 9.97 3.75
CA ILE A 98 0.65 10.28 3.50
C ILE A 98 0.49 11.18 2.27
N PRO A 99 1.13 12.36 2.16
CA PRO A 99 0.99 13.19 0.94
C PRO A 99 1.41 12.46 -0.33
N LEU A 100 2.49 11.66 -0.27
CA LEU A 100 2.95 10.88 -1.41
C LEU A 100 1.94 9.78 -1.81
N ALA A 101 1.26 9.17 -0.85
CA ALA A 101 0.21 8.20 -1.15
C ALA A 101 -1.00 8.89 -1.81
N GLU A 102 -1.35 10.10 -1.36
CA GLU A 102 -2.45 10.89 -1.95
C GLU A 102 -2.18 11.29 -3.40
N GLU A 103 -0.97 11.77 -3.68
CA GLU A 103 -0.50 12.09 -5.03
C GLU A 103 -0.58 10.87 -5.95
N ARG A 104 0.03 9.75 -5.54
CA ARG A 104 0.05 8.50 -6.33
C ARG A 104 -1.34 7.91 -6.57
N TYR A 105 -2.26 8.11 -5.64
CA TYR A 105 -3.62 7.64 -5.81
C TYR A 105 -4.39 8.49 -6.83
N THR A 106 -4.18 9.81 -6.82
CA THR A 106 -4.72 10.71 -7.86
C THR A 106 -4.24 10.28 -9.25
N GLU A 107 -2.94 10.03 -9.41
CA GLU A 107 -2.37 9.55 -10.68
C GLU A 107 -2.96 8.20 -11.11
N TRP A 108 -3.19 7.28 -10.17
CA TRP A 108 -3.82 6.00 -10.44
C TRP A 108 -5.24 6.17 -11.01
N LEU A 109 -6.04 7.04 -10.40
CA LEU A 109 -7.42 7.30 -10.85
C LEU A 109 -7.45 7.93 -12.25
N ASP A 110 -6.55 8.87 -12.54
CA ASP A 110 -6.43 9.49 -13.86
C ASP A 110 -6.08 8.44 -14.92
N HIS A 111 -5.12 7.55 -14.62
CA HIS A 111 -4.77 6.46 -15.50
C HIS A 111 -5.95 5.49 -15.70
N LEU A 112 -6.66 5.14 -14.63
CA LEU A 112 -7.83 4.26 -14.67
C LEU A 112 -8.95 4.83 -15.56
N ALA A 113 -9.28 6.11 -15.40
CA ALA A 113 -10.29 6.80 -16.20
C ALA A 113 -9.94 6.80 -17.70
N ARG A 114 -8.67 7.07 -18.05
CA ARG A 114 -8.19 7.04 -19.44
C ARG A 114 -8.28 5.64 -20.05
N ARG A 115 -7.99 4.59 -19.29
CA ARG A 115 -8.14 3.20 -19.76
C ARG A 115 -9.60 2.87 -20.06
N ARG A 116 -10.49 3.22 -19.15
CA ARG A 116 -11.93 2.96 -19.29
C ARG A 116 -12.53 3.65 -20.53
N HIS A 117 -12.13 4.89 -20.80
CA HIS A 117 -12.57 5.61 -21.99
C HIS A 117 -12.21 4.86 -23.28
N LYS A 118 -10.95 4.43 -23.40
CA LYS A 118 -10.44 3.69 -24.57
C LYS A 118 -11.09 2.32 -24.78
N GLU A 119 -11.55 1.68 -23.71
CA GLU A 119 -12.22 0.39 -23.77
C GLU A 119 -13.70 0.52 -24.16
N THR A 120 -14.33 1.65 -23.83
CA THR A 120 -15.74 1.93 -24.19
C THR A 120 -15.88 2.40 -25.65
N GLU A 121 -14.81 2.89 -26.28
CA GLU A 121 -14.76 3.33 -27.67
C GLU A 121 -14.38 2.22 -28.68
N ARG A 122 -14.18 0.99 -28.22
CA ARG A 122 -13.88 -0.20 -29.04
C ARG A 122 -15.11 -1.07 -29.22
#